data_AF-A0A916U5E9-F1
#
_entry.id   AF-A0A916U5E9-F1
#
_cell.length_a   1.000
_cell.length_b   1.000
_cell.length_c   1.000
_cell.angle_alpha   90.00
_cell.angle_beta   90.00
_cell.angle_gamma   90.00
#
_symmetry.space_group_name_H-M   'P 1'
#
loop_
_entity.id
_entity.type
_entity.pdbx_description
1 polymer ?
#
loop_
_entity_poly.entity_id
_entity_poly.type
_entity_poly.pdbx_seq_one_letter_code
_entity_poly.pdbx_strand_id
1 'polypeptide(L)'
;MSEAWKSSHKLEKAVQGRFLWSDFWGGYMHTIKTIAETMTALLVPFTPDVLSRRPDVLPQSRWPASMEDTVDSLLSRMSAQDKAMVKATKREDLMIFHHGWAHGIRRYYGLESGNDALLTAACGQQADADRAAMLIVEAVWTELQHS
;
A
#
# COMPACT_ATOMS: atom_id res chain seq x y z
N MET A 1 12.84 24.89 16.90
CA MET A 1 12.77 24.03 15.69
C MET A 1 14.17 23.47 15.44
N SER A 2 14.33 22.15 15.44
CA SER A 2 15.64 21.48 15.41
C SER A 2 16.24 21.42 13.99
N GLU A 3 17.56 21.38 13.90
CA GLU A 3 18.32 21.28 12.63
C GLU A 3 17.93 20.03 11.81
N ALA A 4 17.41 18.99 12.46
CA ALA A 4 16.84 17.80 11.82
C ALA A 4 15.66 18.13 10.89
N TRP A 5 14.81 19.10 11.25
CA TRP A 5 13.66 19.52 10.44
C TRP A 5 14.10 20.24 9.15
N LYS A 6 15.14 21.07 9.23
CA LYS A 6 15.70 21.77 8.06
C LYS A 6 16.41 20.82 7.10
N SER A 7 17.05 19.78 7.64
CA SER A 7 17.72 18.75 6.82
C SER A 7 16.72 17.87 6.06
N SER A 8 15.59 17.51 6.70
CA SER A 8 14.47 16.81 6.07
C SER A 8 13.89 17.60 4.89
N HIS A 9 13.65 18.90 5.06
CA HIS A 9 13.14 19.77 3.98
C HIS A 9 14.14 19.97 2.82
N LYS A 10 15.44 19.88 3.10
CA LYS A 10 16.49 20.00 2.07
C LYS A 10 16.63 18.70 1.25
N LEU A 11 16.43 17.54 1.89
CA LEU A 11 16.34 16.25 1.22
C LEU A 11 15.05 16.13 0.39
N GLU A 12 13.92 16.61 0.89
CA GLU A 12 12.65 16.70 0.14
C GLU A 12 12.83 17.49 -1.17
N LYS A 13 13.50 18.65 -1.12
CA LYS A 13 13.76 19.46 -2.32
C LYS A 13 14.77 18.83 -3.29
N ALA A 14 15.72 18.02 -2.81
CA ALA A 14 16.68 17.33 -3.66
C ALA A 14 16.08 16.10 -4.37
N VAL A 15 15.10 15.44 -3.74
CA VAL A 15 14.34 14.32 -4.35
C VAL A 15 13.21 14.85 -5.26
N GLN A 16 12.63 16.01 -4.96
CA GLN A 16 11.59 16.67 -5.76
C GLN A 16 12.06 17.16 -7.15
N GLY A 17 13.36 17.13 -7.44
CA GLY A 17 13.88 17.45 -8.78
C GLY A 17 13.65 16.38 -9.84
N ARG A 18 13.06 15.22 -9.50
CA ARG A 18 12.82 14.13 -10.47
C ARG A 18 11.62 13.24 -10.17
N PHE A 19 10.65 13.73 -9.39
CA PHE A 19 9.43 12.96 -9.11
C PHE A 19 8.27 13.94 -8.90
N LEU A 20 7.50 14.17 -9.95
CA LEU A 20 6.26 14.92 -9.85
C LEU A 20 5.18 13.98 -9.30
N TRP A 21 4.64 14.35 -8.15
CA TRP A 21 3.50 13.72 -7.48
C TRP A 21 2.25 13.56 -8.37
N SER A 22 2.26 14.17 -9.57
CA SER A 22 1.26 14.00 -10.61
C SER A 22 1.21 12.59 -11.19
N ASP A 23 2.22 11.73 -11.04
CA ASP A 23 2.23 10.42 -11.71
C ASP A 23 1.58 9.31 -10.86
N PHE A 24 1.62 9.45 -9.53
CA PHE A 24 1.00 8.52 -8.58
C PHE A 24 -0.54 8.63 -8.59
N TRP A 25 -1.07 9.84 -8.80
CA TRP A 25 -2.49 10.09 -9.10
C TRP A 25 -2.76 10.25 -10.61
N GLY A 26 -1.73 10.41 -11.43
CA GLY A 26 -1.83 10.67 -12.87
C GLY A 26 -2.38 9.49 -13.60
N GLY A 27 -1.91 8.28 -13.31
CA GLY A 27 -2.55 7.07 -13.81
C GLY A 27 -4.01 6.95 -13.33
N TYR A 28 -4.26 7.28 -12.07
CA TYR A 28 -5.59 7.21 -11.46
C TYR A 28 -6.59 8.25 -12.03
N MET A 29 -6.12 9.38 -12.54
CA MET A 29 -6.94 10.44 -13.16
C MET A 29 -6.92 10.42 -14.69
N HIS A 30 -5.87 9.92 -15.35
CA HIS A 30 -5.84 9.74 -16.81
C HIS A 30 -6.74 8.58 -17.23
N THR A 31 -6.82 7.51 -16.44
CA THR A 31 -7.78 6.43 -16.72
C THR A 31 -9.23 6.91 -16.58
N ILE A 32 -9.52 7.84 -15.67
CA ILE A 32 -10.88 8.42 -15.54
C ILE A 32 -11.18 9.41 -16.68
N LYS A 33 -10.18 10.17 -17.16
CA LYS A 33 -10.38 11.13 -18.26
C LYS A 33 -10.49 10.48 -19.64
N THR A 34 -9.68 9.45 -19.92
CA THR A 34 -9.74 8.73 -21.21
C THR A 34 -10.99 7.83 -21.32
N ILE A 35 -11.50 7.28 -20.21
CA ILE A 35 -12.79 6.57 -20.21
C ILE A 35 -13.96 7.56 -20.42
N ALA A 36 -13.89 8.79 -19.89
CA ALA A 36 -14.93 9.79 -20.10
C ALA A 36 -15.00 10.32 -21.56
N GLU A 37 -13.87 10.37 -22.28
CA GLU A 37 -13.83 10.95 -23.64
C GLU A 37 -14.00 9.92 -24.77
N THR A 38 -13.89 8.61 -24.50
CA THR A 38 -14.12 7.56 -25.52
C THR A 38 -15.49 6.89 -25.41
N MET A 39 -16.27 7.14 -24.35
CA MET A 39 -17.63 6.59 -24.17
C MET A 39 -18.76 7.42 -24.80
N THR A 40 -18.45 8.28 -25.77
CA THR A 40 -19.49 8.92 -26.61
C THR A 40 -19.93 8.04 -27.78
N ALA A 41 -19.27 6.90 -28.03
CA ALA A 41 -19.67 5.98 -29.11
C ALA A 41 -19.42 4.52 -28.71
N LEU A 42 -20.38 3.94 -27.99
CA LEU A 42 -20.83 2.55 -28.02
C LEU A 42 -21.59 2.29 -26.71
N LEU A 43 -22.90 2.10 -26.80
CA LEU A 43 -23.79 1.76 -25.69
C LEU A 43 -23.43 0.37 -25.12
N VAL A 44 -22.43 0.29 -24.25
CA VAL A 44 -22.30 -0.82 -23.32
C VAL A 44 -23.10 -0.45 -22.07
N PRO A 45 -24.12 -1.22 -21.65
CA PRO A 45 -24.85 -0.93 -20.43
C PRO A 45 -23.87 -0.91 -19.27
N PHE A 46 -23.82 0.22 -18.56
CA PHE A 46 -23.13 0.36 -17.29
C PHE A 46 -23.76 -0.63 -16.30
N THR A 47 -23.17 -1.82 -16.20
CA THR A 47 -23.58 -2.79 -15.20
C THR A 47 -22.95 -2.36 -13.87
N PRO A 48 -23.72 -2.22 -12.78
CA PRO A 48 -23.18 -1.85 -11.47
C PRO A 48 -22.22 -2.88 -10.85
N ASP A 49 -21.99 -4.01 -11.53
CA ASP A 49 -21.15 -5.13 -11.07
C ASP A 49 -19.64 -4.81 -11.04
N VAL A 50 -19.18 -3.78 -11.76
CA VAL A 50 -17.75 -3.41 -11.80
C VAL A 50 -17.25 -2.81 -10.48
N LEU A 51 -18.15 -2.22 -9.66
CA LEU A 51 -17.79 -1.66 -8.35
C LEU A 51 -17.77 -2.71 -7.23
N SER A 52 -18.16 -3.97 -7.47
CA SER A 52 -18.25 -5.02 -6.44
C SER A 52 -17.04 -5.94 -6.32
N ARG A 53 -15.93 -5.71 -7.06
CA ARG A 53 -14.80 -6.67 -7.16
C ARG A 53 -13.50 -6.29 -6.44
N ARG A 54 -13.57 -5.54 -5.35
CA ARG A 54 -12.50 -5.56 -4.34
C ARG A 54 -13.18 -5.72 -2.98
N PRO A 55 -13.04 -6.86 -2.28
CA PRO A 55 -13.33 -6.84 -0.88
C PRO A 55 -12.28 -5.91 -0.26
N ASP A 56 -12.67 -4.67 0.01
CA ASP A 56 -11.81 -3.67 0.65
C ASP A 56 -11.32 -4.16 2.02
N VAL A 57 -11.97 -5.19 2.56
CA VAL A 57 -11.65 -5.88 3.81
C VAL A 57 -11.72 -7.39 3.60
N LEU A 58 -10.72 -8.12 4.08
CA LEU A 58 -10.74 -9.59 4.14
C LEU A 58 -11.72 -10.04 5.23
N PRO A 59 -12.63 -11.00 4.95
CA PRO A 59 -13.53 -11.49 5.99
C PRO A 59 -12.73 -12.12 7.14
N GLN A 60 -13.21 -11.96 8.37
CA GLN A 60 -12.54 -12.42 9.60
C GLN A 60 -12.16 -13.91 9.56
N SER A 61 -12.98 -14.75 8.93
CA SER A 61 -12.70 -16.19 8.77
C SER A 61 -11.47 -16.50 7.91
N ARG A 62 -10.88 -15.49 7.25
CA ARG A 62 -9.69 -15.60 6.40
C ARG A 62 -8.55 -14.72 6.86
N TRP A 63 -8.67 -14.05 8.01
CA TRP A 63 -7.58 -13.24 8.53
C TRP A 63 -6.33 -14.11 8.76
N PRO A 64 -5.16 -13.69 8.25
CA PRO A 64 -3.91 -14.36 8.57
C PRO A 64 -3.58 -14.13 10.04
N ALA A 65 -2.92 -15.11 10.64
CA ALA A 65 -2.49 -15.08 12.04
C ALA A 65 -0.98 -14.95 12.21
N SER A 66 -0.22 -14.91 11.09
CA SER A 66 1.23 -14.87 11.06
C SER A 66 1.74 -13.79 10.09
N MET A 67 2.99 -13.38 10.26
CA MET A 67 3.65 -12.44 9.35
C MET A 67 3.88 -13.08 7.99
N GLU A 68 4.28 -14.34 7.99
CA GLU A 68 4.57 -15.15 6.79
C GLU A 68 3.34 -15.26 5.89
N ASP A 69 2.19 -15.68 6.43
CA ASP A 69 0.93 -15.81 5.66
C ASP A 69 0.49 -14.45 5.09
N THR A 70 0.73 -13.37 5.85
CA THR A 70 0.36 -12.01 5.45
C THR A 70 1.25 -11.52 4.30
N VAL A 71 2.55 -11.77 4.38
CA VAL A 71 3.53 -11.42 3.35
C VAL A 71 3.29 -12.21 2.07
N ASP A 72 3.06 -13.52 2.16
CA ASP A 72 2.70 -14.37 1.02
C ASP A 72 1.40 -13.92 0.36
N SER A 73 0.39 -13.59 1.17
CA SER A 73 -0.87 -13.05 0.67
C SER A 73 -0.68 -11.70 -0.03
N LEU A 74 0.24 -10.83 0.42
CA LEU A 74 0.54 -9.57 -0.26
C LEU A 74 1.31 -9.81 -1.56
N LEU A 75 2.38 -10.59 -1.51
CA LEU A 75 3.23 -10.89 -2.67
C LEU A 75 2.47 -11.59 -3.80
N SER A 76 1.50 -12.46 -3.48
CA SER A 76 0.66 -13.11 -4.50
C SER A 76 -0.33 -12.15 -5.19
N ARG A 77 -0.66 -11.03 -4.55
CA ARG A 77 -1.60 -10.01 -5.06
C ARG A 77 -0.92 -8.81 -5.72
N MET A 78 0.36 -8.59 -5.46
CA MET A 78 1.12 -7.49 -6.06
C MET A 78 1.42 -7.75 -7.53
N SER A 79 1.27 -6.71 -8.36
CA SER A 79 1.74 -6.74 -9.74
C SER A 79 3.28 -6.79 -9.79
N ALA A 80 3.84 -7.22 -10.92
CA ALA A 80 5.29 -7.17 -11.13
C ALA A 80 5.85 -5.73 -11.00
N GLN A 81 5.07 -4.73 -11.42
CA GLN A 81 5.43 -3.31 -11.31
C GLN A 81 5.49 -2.86 -9.84
N ASP A 82 4.50 -3.21 -9.03
CA ASP A 82 4.48 -2.86 -7.60
C ASP A 82 5.63 -3.53 -6.87
N LYS A 83 5.91 -4.81 -7.18
CA LYS A 83 7.07 -5.52 -6.62
C LYS A 83 8.38 -4.83 -6.97
N ALA A 84 8.56 -4.43 -8.22
CA ALA A 84 9.76 -3.71 -8.65
C ALA A 84 9.89 -2.35 -7.95
N MET A 85 8.80 -1.60 -7.79
CA MET A 85 8.79 -0.33 -7.06
C MET A 85 9.18 -0.51 -5.60
N VAL A 86 8.56 -1.46 -4.89
CA VAL A 86 8.88 -1.73 -3.48
C VAL A 86 10.33 -2.21 -3.36
N LYS A 87 10.76 -3.17 -4.19
CA LYS A 87 12.14 -3.69 -4.20
C LYS A 87 13.19 -2.60 -4.42
N ALA A 88 12.91 -1.63 -5.29
CA ALA A 88 13.82 -0.53 -5.61
C ALA A 88 13.81 0.61 -4.57
N THR A 89 12.82 0.63 -3.67
CA THR A 89 12.75 1.62 -2.59
C THR A 89 13.83 1.32 -1.56
N LYS A 90 14.57 2.34 -1.10
CA LYS A 90 15.55 2.14 -0.02
C LYS A 90 14.83 1.86 1.29
N ARG A 91 15.47 1.10 2.18
CA ARG A 91 14.88 0.74 3.47
C ARG A 91 14.52 1.98 4.30
N GLU A 92 15.40 2.99 4.32
CA GLU A 92 15.17 4.25 5.03
C GLU A 92 14.00 5.09 4.48
N ASP A 93 13.61 4.83 3.23
CA ASP A 93 12.54 5.58 2.55
C ASP A 93 11.18 4.87 2.64
N LEU A 94 11.08 3.67 3.24
CA LEU A 94 9.83 2.89 3.31
C LEU A 94 8.65 3.63 3.97
N MET A 95 8.93 4.68 4.76
CA MET A 95 7.91 5.56 5.35
C MET A 95 6.98 6.20 4.31
N ILE A 96 7.41 6.31 3.04
CA ILE A 96 6.55 6.72 1.91
C ILE A 96 5.25 5.90 1.83
N PHE A 97 5.27 4.63 2.24
CA PHE A 97 4.13 3.73 2.16
C PHE A 97 3.13 3.86 3.32
N HIS A 98 3.45 4.64 4.38
CA HIS A 98 2.67 4.74 5.62
C HIS A 98 1.21 5.16 5.40
N HIS A 99 0.97 6.26 4.68
CA HIS A 99 -0.39 6.79 4.53
C HIS A 99 -1.21 6.10 3.43
N GLY A 100 -0.55 5.41 2.50
CA GLY A 100 -1.20 4.72 1.39
C GLY A 100 -1.32 3.23 1.64
N TRP A 101 -0.26 2.50 1.33
CA TRP A 101 -0.27 1.05 1.35
C TRP A 101 -0.44 0.47 2.76
N ALA A 102 0.25 1.03 3.77
CA ALA A 102 0.09 0.57 5.15
C ALA A 102 -1.34 0.83 5.70
N HIS A 103 -1.97 1.94 5.31
CA HIS A 103 -3.41 2.18 5.58
C HIS A 103 -4.33 1.14 4.93
N GLY A 104 -4.00 0.71 3.70
CA GLY A 104 -4.69 -0.39 3.05
C GLY A 104 -4.52 -1.72 3.79
N ILE A 105 -3.30 -2.03 4.24
CA ILE A 105 -2.96 -3.26 4.97
C ILE A 105 -3.76 -3.35 6.27
N ARG A 106 -3.80 -2.28 7.07
CA ARG A 106 -4.50 -2.30 8.36
C ARG A 106 -6.00 -2.53 8.25
N ARG A 107 -6.63 -2.01 7.20
CA ARG A 107 -8.04 -2.27 6.90
C ARG A 107 -8.26 -3.66 6.34
N TYR A 108 -7.45 -4.04 5.35
CA TYR A 108 -7.65 -5.28 4.62
C TYR A 108 -7.53 -6.51 5.54
N TYR A 109 -6.51 -6.55 6.40
CA TYR A 109 -6.27 -7.69 7.30
C TYR A 109 -6.91 -7.53 8.70
N GLY A 110 -7.74 -6.51 8.90
CA GLY A 110 -8.48 -6.33 10.15
C GLY A 110 -7.63 -5.92 11.34
N LEU A 111 -6.47 -5.28 11.14
CA LEU A 111 -5.63 -4.77 12.24
C LEU A 111 -6.37 -3.69 13.05
N GLU A 112 -7.22 -2.89 12.41
CA GLU A 112 -8.11 -1.92 13.09
C GLU A 112 -9.43 -2.56 13.58
N SER A 113 -9.65 -3.85 13.31
CA SER A 113 -10.94 -4.54 13.50
C SER A 113 -10.86 -5.76 14.42
N GLY A 114 -9.73 -5.97 15.11
CA GLY A 114 -9.57 -7.04 16.10
C GLY A 114 -8.84 -8.29 15.62
N ASN A 115 -8.02 -8.18 14.56
CA ASN A 115 -7.05 -9.24 14.24
C ASN A 115 -5.86 -9.21 15.22
N ASP A 116 -6.15 -9.54 16.48
CA ASP A 116 -5.17 -9.51 17.57
C ASP A 116 -4.04 -10.53 17.37
N ALA A 117 -4.32 -11.62 16.66
CA ALA A 117 -3.34 -12.63 16.30
C ALA A 117 -2.24 -12.04 15.42
N LEU A 118 -2.61 -11.37 14.32
CA LEU A 118 -1.65 -10.71 13.44
C LEU A 118 -0.96 -9.51 14.11
N LEU A 119 -1.70 -8.69 14.88
CA LEU A 119 -1.11 -7.58 15.65
C LEU A 119 -0.01 -8.08 16.57
N THR A 120 -0.28 -9.16 17.31
CA THR A 120 0.69 -9.78 18.22
C THR A 120 1.85 -10.42 17.46
N ALA A 121 1.59 -11.09 16.34
CA ALA A 121 2.63 -11.69 15.51
C ALA A 121 3.58 -10.64 14.91
N ALA A 122 3.06 -9.49 14.50
CA ALA A 122 3.85 -8.43 13.89
C ALA A 122 4.72 -7.67 14.89
N CYS A 123 4.17 -7.33 16.07
CA CYS A 123 4.78 -6.34 16.96
C CYS A 123 4.98 -6.80 18.41
N GLY A 124 4.47 -7.98 18.79
CA GLY A 124 4.34 -8.39 20.18
C GLY A 124 3.15 -7.73 20.90
N GLN A 125 3.15 -7.78 22.24
CA GLN A 125 2.03 -7.25 23.03
C GLN A 125 1.99 -5.71 23.03
N GLN A 126 0.79 -5.13 23.00
CA GLN A 126 0.48 -3.69 23.10
C GLN A 126 0.84 -2.82 21.88
N ALA A 127 0.82 -3.38 20.68
CA ALA A 127 1.10 -2.62 19.48
C ALA A 127 -0.13 -2.04 18.79
N ASP A 128 0.02 -0.84 18.22
CA ASP A 128 -0.98 -0.23 17.37
C ASP A 128 -0.93 -0.75 15.92
N ALA A 129 -2.05 -0.58 15.21
CA ALA A 129 -2.22 -1.06 13.85
C ALA A 129 -1.30 -0.37 12.82
N ASP A 130 -0.89 0.88 13.07
CA ASP A 130 -0.01 1.63 12.16
C ASP A 130 1.41 1.06 12.19
N ARG A 131 1.93 0.78 13.39
CA ARG A 131 3.21 0.10 13.58
C ARG A 131 3.19 -1.30 12.97
N ALA A 132 2.15 -2.08 13.21
CA ALA A 132 2.02 -3.42 12.65
C ALA A 132 2.02 -3.40 11.11
N ALA A 133 1.26 -2.47 10.51
CA ALA A 133 1.24 -2.33 9.06
C ALA A 133 2.61 -1.92 8.48
N MET A 134 3.36 -1.05 9.16
CA MET A 134 4.71 -0.68 8.72
C MET A 134 5.71 -1.84 8.82
N LEU A 135 5.62 -2.67 9.86
CA LEU A 135 6.45 -3.88 9.96
C LEU A 135 6.10 -4.90 8.87
N ILE A 136 4.83 -5.02 8.49
CA ILE A 136 4.41 -5.84 7.35
C ILE A 136 5.01 -5.29 6.04
N VAL A 137 5.00 -3.97 5.82
CA VAL A 137 5.65 -3.34 4.65
C VAL A 137 7.14 -3.66 4.61
N GLU A 138 7.83 -3.55 5.74
CA GLU A 138 9.26 -3.86 5.84
C GLU A 138 9.55 -5.36 5.60
N ALA A 139 8.68 -6.25 6.07
CA ALA A 139 8.79 -7.68 5.82
C ALA A 139 8.63 -8.01 4.32
N VAL A 140 7.61 -7.46 3.66
CA VAL A 140 7.45 -7.62 2.20
C VAL A 140 8.65 -7.07 1.44
N TRP A 141 9.16 -5.91 1.83
CA TRP A 141 10.36 -5.34 1.23
C TRP A 141 11.56 -6.27 1.38
N THR A 142 11.74 -6.86 2.56
CA THR A 142 12.84 -7.79 2.87
C THR A 142 12.76 -9.03 1.99
N GLU A 143 11.59 -9.66 1.87
CA GLU A 143 11.40 -10.82 1.00
C GLU A 143 11.73 -10.51 -0.47
N LEU A 144 11.34 -9.33 -0.95
CA LEU A 144 11.63 -8.90 -2.33
C LEU A 144 13.13 -8.72 -2.61
N GLN A 145 13.97 -8.48 -1.59
CA GLN A 145 15.42 -8.41 -1.78
C GLN A 145 16.03 -9.77 -2.12
N HIS A 146 15.38 -10.85 -1.70
CA HIS A 146 15.87 -12.23 -1.89
C HIS A 146 15.20 -12.96 -3.07
N SER A 147 14.11 -12.42 -3.61
CA SER A 147 13.39 -12.95 -4.79
C SER A 147 13.94 -12.49 -6.13
#